data_AF-A0A524K8D9-F1
#
_entry.id   AF-A0A524K8D9-F1
#
_cell.length_a   1.000
_cell.length_b   1.000
_cell.length_c   1.000
_cell.angle_alpha   90.00
_cell.angle_beta   90.00
_cell.angle_gamma   90.00
#
_symmetry.space_group_name_H-M   'P 1'
#
loop_
_entity.id
_entity.type
_entity.pdbx_description
1 polymer ?
#
loop_
_entity_poly.entity_id
_entity_poly.type
_entity_poly.pdbx_seq_one_letter_code
_entity_poly.pdbx_strand_id
1 'polypeptide(L)'
;MIIDTSREEQRMLRKKKGLTLVEIIVAMAVFAIVIATLLPAFIFVARLNVVSKAGVDITAIAQQEAEKFYEYSRKYKYSEAIVLPEVVSRYSRSGPDDAPVLIHEDTSKHYRIEVYLWNGIWDGVPAPGMTKIRVKVSIYPASFNTHKALPEQIDSILLFKLPTP
;
A
#
# COMPACT_ATOMS: atom_id res chain seq x y z
N MET A 1 -18.32 50.46 -59.66
CA MET A 1 -17.08 50.29 -58.88
C MET A 1 -17.09 48.87 -58.34
N ILE A 2 -16.48 47.93 -59.07
CA ILE A 2 -16.45 46.51 -58.71
C ILE A 2 -15.14 46.31 -57.93
N ILE A 3 -15.28 45.96 -56.65
CA ILE A 3 -14.15 45.74 -55.74
C ILE A 3 -13.49 44.42 -56.13
N ASP A 4 -12.19 44.47 -56.42
CA ASP A 4 -11.34 43.34 -56.80
C ASP A 4 -11.02 42.45 -55.59
N THR A 5 -12.02 41.72 -55.10
CA THR A 5 -11.91 40.81 -53.96
C THR A 5 -11.05 39.58 -54.27
N SER A 6 -10.88 39.25 -55.56
CA SER A 6 -10.12 38.07 -56.03
C SER A 6 -8.62 38.16 -55.76
N ARG A 7 -8.06 39.39 -55.79
CA ARG A 7 -6.64 39.61 -55.54
C ARG A 7 -6.26 39.59 -54.06
N GLU A 8 -7.20 39.91 -53.16
CA GLU A 8 -6.95 39.82 -51.71
C GLU A 8 -6.89 38.37 -51.22
N GLU A 9 -7.81 37.51 -51.66
CA GLU A 9 -7.77 36.07 -51.29
C GLU A 9 -6.48 35.39 -51.78
N GLN A 10 -6.04 35.68 -53.00
CA GLN A 10 -4.76 35.17 -53.51
C GLN A 10 -3.54 35.71 -52.76
N ARG A 11 -3.60 36.94 -52.23
CA ARG A 11 -2.57 37.51 -51.36
C ARG A 11 -2.56 36.87 -49.97
N MET A 12 -3.74 36.54 -49.41
CA MET A 12 -3.83 35.83 -48.13
C MET A 12 -3.27 34.41 -48.22
N LEU A 13 -3.44 33.73 -49.36
CA LEU A 13 -2.88 32.39 -49.60
C LEU A 13 -1.35 32.40 -49.80
N ARG A 14 -0.77 33.42 -50.46
CA ARG A 14 0.70 33.54 -50.65
C ARG A 14 1.48 33.92 -49.39
N LYS A 15 0.81 34.35 -48.32
CA LYS A 15 1.45 34.68 -47.02
C LYS A 15 1.59 33.50 -46.06
N LYS A 16 1.13 32.31 -46.42
CA LYS A 16 1.42 31.10 -45.64
C LYS A 16 2.84 30.65 -45.96
N LYS A 17 3.83 31.19 -45.22
CA LYS A 17 5.18 30.61 -45.16
C LYS A 17 4.99 29.14 -44.77
N GLY A 18 5.24 28.23 -45.71
CA GLY A 18 5.13 26.79 -45.47
C GLY A 18 6.10 26.38 -44.37
N LEU A 19 5.68 25.44 -43.52
CA LEU A 19 6.51 24.86 -42.48
C LEU A 19 7.79 24.30 -43.13
N THR A 20 8.96 24.78 -42.70
CA THR A 20 10.21 24.31 -43.27
C THR A 20 10.61 22.98 -42.65
N LEU A 21 11.29 22.12 -43.41
CA LEU A 21 11.80 20.84 -42.90
C LEU A 21 12.71 21.03 -41.68
N VAL A 22 13.48 22.12 -41.66
CA VAL A 22 14.35 22.50 -40.54
C VAL A 22 13.55 22.79 -39.28
N GLU A 23 12.45 23.52 -39.36
CA GLU A 23 11.58 23.79 -38.20
C GLU A 23 10.99 22.50 -37.62
N ILE A 24 10.61 21.53 -38.46
CA ILE A 24 10.12 20.23 -38.00
C ILE A 24 11.21 19.48 -37.23
N ILE A 25 12.43 19.42 -37.77
CA ILE A 25 13.54 18.72 -37.13
C ILE A 25 13.89 19.36 -35.78
N VAL A 26 13.94 20.69 -35.72
CA VAL A 26 14.20 21.43 -34.49
C VAL A 26 13.09 21.19 -33.47
N ALA A 27 11.82 21.23 -33.88
CA ALA A 27 10.68 20.95 -33.00
C ALA A 27 10.72 19.51 -32.45
N MET A 28 11.04 18.52 -33.27
CA MET A 28 11.18 17.13 -32.84
C MET A 28 12.36 16.94 -31.88
N ALA A 29 13.48 17.62 -32.11
CA ALA A 29 14.64 17.57 -31.21
C ALA A 29 14.31 18.15 -29.82
N VAL A 30 13.66 19.31 -29.78
CA VAL A 30 13.20 19.92 -28.52
C VAL A 30 12.19 19.00 -27.82
N PHE A 31 11.23 18.44 -28.58
CA PHE A 31 10.26 17.50 -28.03
C PHE A 31 10.93 16.26 -27.42
N ALA A 32 11.93 15.69 -28.09
CA ALA A 32 12.67 14.53 -27.58
C ALA A 32 13.38 14.85 -26.26
N ILE A 33 14.01 16.02 -26.14
CA ILE A 33 14.67 16.47 -24.90
C ILE A 33 13.64 16.59 -23.76
N VAL A 34 12.48 17.19 -24.03
CA VAL A 34 11.40 17.34 -23.05
C VAL A 34 10.86 15.98 -22.61
N ILE A 35 10.58 15.06 -23.54
CA ILE A 35 10.06 13.73 -23.18
C ILE A 35 11.10 12.91 -22.42
N ALA A 36 12.37 12.94 -22.83
CA ALA A 36 13.45 12.21 -22.17
C ALA A 36 13.61 12.63 -20.70
N THR A 37 13.41 13.92 -20.40
CA THR A 37 13.51 14.44 -19.03
C THR A 37 12.25 14.17 -18.18
N LEU A 38 11.06 14.16 -18.78
CA LEU A 38 9.81 13.97 -18.06
C LEU A 38 9.43 12.50 -17.83
N LEU A 39 9.82 11.59 -18.74
CA LEU A 39 9.43 10.19 -18.67
C LEU A 39 9.81 9.50 -17.34
N PRO A 40 11.03 9.69 -16.80
CA PRO A 40 11.39 9.11 -15.50
C PRO A 40 10.50 9.61 -14.35
N ALA A 41 10.11 10.89 -14.37
CA ALA A 41 9.24 11.47 -13.35
C ALA A 41 7.84 10.83 -13.38
N PHE A 42 7.27 10.58 -14.55
CA PHE A 42 5.99 9.87 -14.68
C PHE A 42 6.07 8.44 -14.17
N ILE A 43 7.15 7.72 -14.49
CA ILE A 43 7.38 6.36 -13.99
C ILE A 43 7.46 6.37 -12.46
N PHE A 44 8.18 7.34 -11.89
CA PHE A 44 8.30 7.49 -10.44
C PHE A 44 6.96 7.76 -9.77
N VAL A 45 6.17 8.71 -10.28
CA VAL A 45 4.84 9.04 -9.73
C VAL A 45 3.89 7.84 -9.82
N ALA A 46 3.90 7.12 -10.95
CA ALA A 46 3.08 5.91 -11.11
C ALA A 46 3.42 4.84 -10.05
N ARG A 47 4.72 4.63 -9.78
CA ARG A 47 5.15 3.70 -8.73
C ARG A 47 4.74 4.18 -7.34
N LEU A 48 4.91 5.48 -7.05
CA LEU A 48 4.53 6.06 -5.77
C LEU A 48 3.03 5.87 -5.50
N ASN A 49 2.18 6.05 -6.50
CA ASN A 49 0.74 5.83 -6.36
C ASN A 49 0.40 4.38 -5.98
N VAL A 50 1.08 3.40 -6.58
CA VAL A 50 0.89 1.97 -6.24
C VAL A 50 1.33 1.70 -4.80
N VAL A 51 2.49 2.23 -4.40
CA VAL A 51 3.03 2.09 -3.03
C VAL A 51 2.09 2.74 -2.00
N SER A 52 1.63 3.96 -2.28
CA SER A 52 0.70 4.68 -1.39
C SER A 52 -0.62 3.95 -1.26
N LYS A 53 -1.19 3.45 -2.35
CA LYS A 53 -2.42 2.66 -2.30
C LYS A 53 -2.24 1.40 -1.46
N ALA A 54 -1.18 0.64 -1.71
CA ALA A 54 -0.87 -0.57 -0.92
C ALA A 54 -0.69 -0.24 0.57
N GLY A 55 -0.01 0.87 0.90
CA GLY A 55 0.14 1.32 2.28
C GLY A 55 -1.18 1.64 2.98
N VAL A 56 -2.11 2.33 2.30
CA VAL A 56 -3.45 2.61 2.81
C VAL A 56 -4.23 1.30 3.04
N ASP A 57 -4.23 0.40 2.06
CA ASP A 57 -4.94 -0.87 2.13
C ASP A 57 -4.41 -1.75 3.29
N ILE A 58 -3.09 -1.86 3.42
CA ILE A 58 -2.42 -2.62 4.49
C ILE A 58 -2.75 -2.02 5.87
N THR A 59 -2.75 -0.69 5.99
CA THR A 59 -3.08 -0.01 7.24
C THR A 59 -4.53 -0.25 7.64
N ALA A 60 -5.46 -0.17 6.69
CA ALA A 60 -6.87 -0.44 6.94
C ALA A 60 -7.08 -1.89 7.43
N ILE A 61 -6.39 -2.86 6.83
CA ILE A 61 -6.44 -4.27 7.24
C ILE A 61 -5.84 -4.43 8.65
N ALA A 62 -4.67 -3.84 8.92
CA ALA A 62 -4.03 -3.92 10.23
C ALA A 62 -4.94 -3.39 11.33
N GLN A 63 -5.57 -2.23 11.10
CA GLN A 63 -6.51 -1.62 12.03
C GLN A 63 -7.75 -2.49 12.26
N GLN A 64 -8.36 -3.02 11.19
CA GLN A 64 -9.53 -3.90 11.30
C GLN A 64 -9.23 -5.15 12.11
N GLU A 65 -8.08 -5.78 11.89
CA GLU A 65 -7.70 -6.96 12.66
C GLU A 65 -7.37 -6.61 14.11
N ALA A 66 -6.70 -5.47 14.34
CA ALA A 66 -6.39 -5.03 15.70
C ALA A 66 -7.66 -4.70 16.50
N GLU A 67 -8.66 -4.07 15.87
CA GLU A 67 -9.99 -3.84 16.46
C GLU A 67 -10.74 -5.14 16.73
N LYS A 68 -10.66 -6.11 15.83
CA LYS A 68 -11.27 -7.43 16.01
C LYS A 68 -10.71 -8.15 17.23
N PHE A 69 -9.38 -8.15 17.38
CA PHE A 69 -8.74 -8.73 18.57
C PHE A 69 -8.98 -7.89 19.83
N TYR A 70 -9.19 -6.58 19.71
CA TYR A 70 -9.65 -5.72 20.82
C TYR A 70 -11.04 -6.14 21.31
N GLU A 71 -11.97 -6.39 20.39
CA GLU A 71 -13.31 -6.86 20.74
C GLU A 71 -13.29 -8.25 21.38
N TYR A 72 -12.41 -9.15 20.94
CA TYR A 72 -12.22 -10.43 21.62
C TYR A 72 -11.69 -10.27 23.04
N SER A 73 -10.76 -9.35 23.25
CA SER A 73 -10.15 -9.16 24.56
C SER A 73 -11.10 -8.59 25.61
N ARG A 74 -12.14 -7.88 25.17
CA ARG A 74 -13.22 -7.39 26.04
C ARG A 74 -14.19 -8.47 26.47
N LYS A 75 -14.34 -9.53 25.69
CA LYS A 75 -15.38 -10.56 25.88
C LYS A 75 -14.82 -11.87 26.43
N TYR A 76 -13.59 -12.20 26.08
CA TYR A 76 -12.98 -13.49 26.33
C TYR A 76 -11.63 -13.33 27.02
N LYS A 77 -11.27 -14.32 27.83
CA LYS A 77 -9.88 -14.46 28.28
C LYS A 77 -9.01 -14.85 27.10
N TYR A 78 -7.71 -14.58 27.22
CA TYR A 78 -6.74 -14.96 26.20
C TYR A 78 -6.87 -16.43 25.75
N SER A 79 -6.91 -17.37 26.71
CA SER A 79 -7.01 -18.80 26.45
C SER A 79 -8.30 -19.22 25.72
N GLU A 80 -9.37 -18.43 25.88
CA GLU A 80 -10.66 -18.65 25.22
C GLU A 80 -10.65 -18.03 23.81
N ALA A 81 -10.09 -16.82 23.68
CA ALA A 81 -10.03 -16.08 22.42
C ALA A 81 -9.26 -16.84 21.33
N ILE A 82 -8.14 -17.47 21.68
CA ILE A 82 -7.29 -18.19 20.71
C ILE A 82 -7.91 -19.50 20.19
N VAL A 83 -8.92 -20.04 20.89
CA VAL A 83 -9.64 -21.26 20.49
C VAL A 83 -11.01 -20.97 19.90
N LEU A 84 -11.38 -19.70 19.72
CA LEU A 84 -12.63 -19.34 19.07
C LEU A 84 -12.69 -19.94 17.66
N PRO A 85 -13.83 -20.51 17.24
CA PRO A 85 -13.95 -21.14 15.91
C PRO A 85 -13.58 -20.21 14.76
N GLU A 86 -13.90 -18.92 14.88
CA GLU A 86 -13.57 -17.87 13.91
C GLU A 86 -12.07 -17.54 13.85
N VAL A 87 -11.33 -17.74 14.95
CA VAL A 87 -9.87 -17.58 14.98
C VAL A 87 -9.23 -18.85 14.41
N VAL A 88 -9.64 -20.02 14.87
CA VAL A 88 -9.06 -21.31 14.45
C VAL A 88 -9.30 -21.60 12.96
N SER A 89 -10.45 -21.19 12.40
CA SER A 89 -10.74 -21.38 10.98
C SER A 89 -9.97 -20.43 10.06
N ARG A 90 -9.58 -19.25 10.56
CA ARG A 90 -8.94 -18.21 9.74
C ARG A 90 -7.42 -18.19 9.87
N TYR A 91 -6.89 -18.51 11.05
CA TYR A 91 -5.46 -18.42 11.34
C TYR A 91 -4.85 -19.80 11.56
N SER A 92 -3.68 -20.00 10.98
CA SER A 92 -2.78 -21.09 11.32
C SER A 92 -1.90 -20.66 12.50
N ARG A 93 -1.83 -21.49 13.54
CA ARG A 93 -0.96 -21.24 14.70
C ARG A 93 0.47 -21.72 14.41
N SER A 94 1.45 -20.87 14.70
CA SER A 94 2.88 -21.14 14.56
C SER A 94 3.63 -20.61 15.78
N GLY A 95 4.85 -21.12 16.02
CA GLY A 95 5.67 -20.70 17.15
C GLY A 95 5.42 -21.49 18.44
N PRO A 96 6.18 -21.19 19.50
CA PRO A 96 6.09 -21.91 20.78
C PRO A 96 4.81 -21.55 21.54
N ASP A 97 4.40 -22.40 22.49
CA ASP A 97 3.14 -22.24 23.21
C ASP A 97 3.04 -20.97 24.06
N ASP A 98 4.18 -20.44 24.50
CA ASP A 98 4.32 -19.24 25.31
C ASP A 98 4.35 -17.94 24.49
N ALA A 99 4.56 -18.02 23.17
CA ALA A 99 4.54 -16.90 22.24
C ALA A 99 3.99 -17.30 20.86
N PRO A 100 2.71 -17.72 20.78
CA PRO A 100 2.15 -18.16 19.53
C PRO A 100 1.94 -16.97 18.57
N VAL A 101 2.21 -17.25 17.30
CA VAL A 101 1.93 -16.36 16.18
C VAL A 101 0.75 -16.95 15.41
N LEU A 102 -0.32 -16.18 15.27
CA LEU A 102 -1.44 -16.55 14.42
C LEU A 102 -1.20 -15.97 13.02
N ILE A 103 -1.16 -16.83 12.01
CA ILE A 103 -0.82 -16.49 10.64
C ILE A 103 -2.05 -16.69 9.76
N HIS A 104 -2.47 -15.64 9.07
CA HIS A 104 -3.50 -15.72 8.03
C HIS A 104 -2.92 -15.21 6.71
N GLU A 105 -2.98 -16.02 5.66
CA GLU A 105 -2.51 -15.68 4.32
C GLU A 105 -3.73 -15.56 3.39
N ASP A 106 -3.89 -14.40 2.77
CA ASP A 106 -4.92 -14.16 1.76
C ASP A 106 -4.23 -14.00 0.40
N THR A 107 -4.24 -15.09 -0.37
CA THR A 107 -3.65 -15.15 -1.71
C THR A 107 -4.40 -14.29 -2.72
N SER A 108 -5.67 -13.98 -2.49
CA SER A 108 -6.49 -13.18 -3.41
C SER A 108 -6.16 -11.68 -3.34
N LYS A 109 -5.77 -11.21 -2.15
CA LYS A 109 -5.45 -9.80 -1.88
C LYS A 109 -3.96 -9.56 -1.64
N HIS A 110 -3.14 -10.59 -1.81
CA HIS A 110 -1.69 -10.55 -1.69
C HIS A 110 -1.17 -10.02 -0.35
N TYR A 111 -1.77 -10.45 0.77
CA TYR A 111 -1.26 -10.10 2.10
C TYR A 111 -1.14 -11.31 3.02
N ARG A 112 -0.32 -11.13 4.04
CA ARG A 112 -0.14 -12.00 5.19
C ARG A 112 -0.34 -11.17 6.45
N ILE A 113 -1.15 -11.70 7.34
CA ILE A 113 -1.42 -11.14 8.66
C ILE A 113 -0.75 -12.05 9.67
N GLU A 114 0.11 -11.47 10.50
CA GLU A 114 0.79 -12.14 11.60
C GLU A 114 0.37 -11.45 12.89
N VAL A 115 -0.39 -12.15 13.72
CA VAL A 115 -0.80 -11.67 15.04
C VAL A 115 0.11 -12.30 16.08
N TYR A 116 0.99 -11.48 16.62
CA TYR A 116 1.90 -11.84 17.69
C TYR A 116 1.22 -11.63 19.02
N LEU A 117 1.07 -12.72 19.77
CA LEU A 117 0.53 -12.72 21.11
C LEU A 117 1.73 -12.80 22.06
N TRP A 118 2.16 -11.65 22.58
CA TRP A 118 3.47 -11.52 23.22
C TRP A 118 3.34 -11.10 24.69
N ASN A 119 4.07 -11.78 25.59
CA ASN A 119 4.14 -11.47 27.02
C ASN A 119 5.51 -10.91 27.49
N GLY A 120 6.53 -10.87 26.62
CA GLY A 120 7.93 -10.62 26.98
C GLY A 120 8.43 -9.16 26.91
N ILE A 121 9.75 -9.01 27.14
CA ILE A 121 10.42 -7.81 27.71
C ILE A 121 10.76 -6.68 26.71
N TRP A 122 10.88 -6.97 25.41
CA TRP A 122 11.53 -6.09 24.42
C TRP A 122 10.69 -4.89 23.93
N ASP A 123 9.47 -4.73 24.45
CA ASP A 123 8.48 -3.79 23.90
C ASP A 123 7.59 -3.15 24.97
N GLY A 124 8.17 -3.00 26.18
CA GLY A 124 7.46 -2.66 27.40
C GLY A 124 6.74 -3.87 27.95
N VAL A 125 7.04 -4.24 29.21
CA VAL A 125 6.31 -5.31 29.89
C VAL A 125 4.87 -4.81 30.06
N PRO A 126 3.86 -5.52 29.53
CA PRO A 126 2.48 -5.14 29.78
C PRO A 126 2.21 -5.11 31.29
N ALA A 127 1.29 -4.25 31.74
CA ALA A 127 0.94 -4.18 33.16
C ALA A 127 0.63 -5.58 33.71
N PRO A 128 0.91 -5.85 35.00
CA PRO A 128 0.60 -7.14 35.60
C PRO A 128 -0.85 -7.52 35.33
N GLY A 129 -1.05 -8.72 34.79
CA GLY A 129 -2.38 -9.13 34.38
C GLY A 129 -2.77 -8.68 32.97
N MET A 130 -1.84 -8.22 32.12
CA MET A 130 -2.13 -7.85 30.73
C MET A 130 -1.27 -8.60 29.69
N THR A 131 -1.79 -8.74 28.46
CA THR A 131 -1.04 -9.24 27.29
C THR A 131 -1.07 -8.22 26.15
N LYS A 132 0.08 -8.02 25.51
CA LYS A 132 0.21 -7.15 24.34
C LYS A 132 -0.04 -7.97 23.08
N ILE A 133 -0.84 -7.44 22.18
CA ILE A 133 -0.97 -7.98 20.83
C ILE A 133 -0.28 -7.04 19.86
N ARG A 134 0.46 -7.63 18.93
CA ARG A 134 0.99 -6.93 17.77
C ARG A 134 0.42 -7.57 16.51
N VAL A 135 -0.26 -6.78 15.71
CA VAL A 135 -0.73 -7.17 14.39
C VAL A 135 0.25 -6.63 13.36
N LYS A 136 0.92 -7.52 12.66
CA LYS A 136 1.76 -7.19 11.52
C LYS A 136 1.05 -7.61 10.25
N VAL A 137 0.95 -6.69 9.30
CA VAL A 137 0.43 -6.98 7.96
C VAL A 137 1.53 -6.72 6.95
N SER A 138 1.80 -7.70 6.12
CA SER A 138 2.82 -7.66 5.07
C SER A 138 2.27 -8.17 3.76
N ILE A 139 2.91 -7.83 2.65
CA ILE A 139 2.52 -8.30 1.32
C ILE A 139 3.00 -9.73 1.10
N TYR A 140 2.16 -10.56 0.49
CA TYR A 140 2.41 -11.98 0.27
C TYR A 140 1.93 -12.47 -1.11
N PRO A 141 2.65 -13.39 -1.78
CA PRO A 141 3.96 -13.91 -1.42
C PRO A 141 5.07 -12.84 -1.50
N ALA A 142 6.19 -13.08 -0.81
CA ALA A 142 7.31 -12.14 -0.73
C ALA A 142 7.87 -11.72 -2.12
N SER A 143 7.62 -12.51 -3.16
CA SER A 143 7.94 -12.19 -4.55
C SER A 143 7.22 -10.95 -5.08
N PHE A 144 6.07 -10.56 -4.50
CA PHE A 144 5.40 -9.30 -4.85
C PHE A 144 6.05 -8.08 -4.19
N ASN A 145 6.84 -8.28 -3.14
CA ASN A 145 7.62 -7.24 -2.49
C ASN A 145 9.11 -7.37 -2.82
N THR A 146 9.44 -7.52 -4.10
CA THR A 146 10.83 -7.51 -4.57
C THR A 146 11.53 -6.25 -4.06
N HIS A 147 12.63 -6.45 -3.34
CA HIS A 147 13.44 -5.40 -2.69
C HIS A 147 12.80 -4.67 -1.50
N LYS A 148 11.74 -5.21 -0.88
CA LYS A 148 11.06 -4.56 0.28
C LYS A 148 10.59 -3.13 -0.03
N ALA A 149 10.26 -2.87 -1.29
CA ALA A 149 9.85 -1.55 -1.78
C ALA A 149 8.43 -1.16 -1.32
N LEU A 150 7.61 -2.14 -0.94
CA LEU A 150 6.25 -1.93 -0.46
C LEU A 150 6.23 -1.95 1.07
N PRO A 151 5.40 -1.09 1.69
CA PRO A 151 5.37 -0.89 3.13
C PRO A 151 4.90 -2.16 3.86
N GLU A 152 5.47 -2.39 5.04
CA GLU A 152 4.90 -3.27 6.06
C GLU A 152 4.28 -2.39 7.15
N GLN A 153 3.08 -2.73 7.62
CA GLN A 153 2.46 -2.03 8.75
C GLN A 153 2.49 -2.92 9.99
N ILE A 154 2.87 -2.32 11.11
CA ILE A 154 2.84 -2.98 12.42
C ILE A 154 2.00 -2.10 13.33
N ASP A 155 0.81 -2.58 13.67
CA ASP A 155 -0.02 -1.97 14.70
C ASP A 155 0.08 -2.79 15.98
N SER A 156 0.18 -2.10 17.11
CA SER A 156 0.28 -2.74 18.43
C SER A 156 -0.80 -2.19 19.34
N ILE A 157 -1.57 -3.08 19.96
CA ILE A 157 -2.60 -2.73 20.92
C ILE A 157 -2.40 -3.59 22.18
N LEU A 158 -2.51 -2.97 23.36
CA LEU A 158 -2.49 -3.65 24.66
C LEU A 158 -3.87 -4.20 24.95
N LEU A 159 -4.05 -5.52 25.06
CA LEU A 159 -5.37 -6.08 24.82
C LEU A 159 -5.94 -7.05 25.84
N PHE A 160 -5.25 -8.07 26.35
CA PHE A 160 -5.95 -9.05 27.19
C PHE A 160 -5.73 -8.79 28.66
N LYS A 161 -6.78 -8.94 29.48
CA LYS A 161 -6.64 -9.20 30.91
C LYS A 161 -6.28 -10.68 31.09
N LEU A 162 -5.14 -10.99 31.69
CA LEU A 162 -4.74 -12.35 32.03
C LEU A 162 -5.78 -12.94 32.99
N PRO A 163 -5.97 -14.28 32.97
CA PRO A 163 -6.75 -14.94 34.01
C PRO A 163 -6.17 -14.53 35.37
N THR A 164 -7.00 -13.90 36.21
CA THR A 164 -6.66 -13.76 37.63
C THR A 164 -6.47 -15.15 38.20
N PRO A 165 -5.35 -15.41 38.91
CA PRO A 165 -5.10 -16.69 39.55
C PRO A 165 -6.18 -17.07 40.55
#